data_AF-A0A849D610-F1
#
_entry.id   AF-A0A849D610-F1
#
_cell.length_a   1.000
_cell.length_b   1.000
_cell.length_c   1.000
_cell.angle_alpha   90.00
_cell.angle_beta   90.00
_cell.angle_gamma   90.00
#
_symmetry.space_group_name_H-M   'P 1'
#
loop_
_entity.id
_entity.type
_entity.pdbx_description
1 polymer ?
#
loop_
_entity_poly.entity_id
_entity_poly.type
_entity_poly.pdbx_seq_one_letter_code
_entity_poly.pdbx_strand_id
1 'polypeptide(L)' 'DKALLRWIRLGRAVGDSVTVLSGLNAEDRVIISAEGKLYNGAKIQVQ' A
#
# COMPACT_ATOMS: atom_id res chain seq x y z
N ASP A 1 2.16 13.31 8.22
CA ASP A 1 1.04 12.38 7.99
C ASP A 1 1.18 11.10 8.82
N LYS A 2 0.18 10.21 8.79
CA LYS A 2 0.24 8.87 9.38
C LYS A 2 -0.07 7.82 8.32
N ALA A 3 0.62 6.69 8.34
CA ALA A 3 0.32 5.54 7.49
C ALA A 3 -0.94 4.80 7.97
N LEU A 4 -1.69 4.22 7.03
CA LEU A 4 -2.87 3.39 7.31
C LEU A 4 -2.61 1.97 6.80
N LEU A 5 -2.79 0.97 7.66
CA LEU A 5 -2.80 -0.42 7.22
C LEU A 5 -4.15 -0.73 6.57
N ARG A 6 -4.12 -1.22 5.34
CA ARG A 6 -5.32 -1.53 4.56
C ARG A 6 -5.25 -2.94 4.00
N TRP A 7 -6.26 -3.73 4.30
CA TRP A 7 -6.46 -5.05 3.70
C TRP A 7 -7.12 -4.87 2.33
N ILE A 8 -6.51 -5.45 1.30
CA ILE A 8 -7.00 -5.42 -0.08
C ILE A 8 -7.14 -6.85 -0.60
N ARG A 9 -8.03 -7.04 -1.57
CA ARG A 9 -8.17 -8.33 -2.25
C ARG A 9 -7.30 -8.35 -3.49
N LEU A 10 -6.41 -9.33 -3.55
CA LEU A 10 -5.53 -9.55 -4.70
C LEU A 10 -6.10 -10.61 -5.63
N GLY A 11 -5.72 -10.51 -6.90
CA GLY A 11 -6.03 -11.48 -7.95
C GLY A 11 -4.77 -12.21 -8.41
N ARG A 12 -4.71 -12.49 -9.72
CA ARG A 12 -3.59 -13.20 -10.34
C ARG A 12 -2.31 -12.33 -10.31
N ALA A 13 -1.18 -12.98 -10.09
CA ALA A 13 0.14 -12.40 -10.31
C ALA A 13 0.64 -12.69 -11.74
N VAL A 14 1.30 -11.70 -12.35
CA VAL A 14 1.89 -11.79 -13.69
C VAL A 14 3.23 -11.07 -13.67
N GLY A 15 4.32 -11.80 -13.83
CA GLY A 15 5.67 -11.27 -13.63
C GLY A 15 5.83 -10.71 -12.22
N ASP A 16 6.31 -9.47 -12.13
CA ASP A 16 6.51 -8.76 -10.85
C ASP A 16 5.29 -7.96 -10.37
N SER A 17 4.13 -8.17 -11.02
CA SER A 17 2.90 -7.42 -10.74
C SER A 17 1.77 -8.33 -10.24
N VAL A 18 0.86 -7.77 -9.45
CA VAL A 18 -0.38 -8.42 -9.00
C VAL A 18 -1.57 -7.52 -9.28
N THR A 19 -2.70 -8.11 -9.70
CA THR A 19 -3.95 -7.36 -9.87
C THR A 19 -4.63 -7.11 -8.53
N VAL A 20 -5.09 -5.89 -8.28
CA VAL A 20 -5.98 -5.59 -7.15
C VAL A 20 -7.43 -5.70 -7.60
N LEU A 21 -8.20 -6.58 -6.93
CA LEU A 21 -9.61 -6.83 -7.27
C LEU A 21 -10.56 -5.93 -6.48
N SER A 22 -10.19 -5.54 -5.26
CA SER A 22 -10.99 -4.63 -4.43
C SER A 22 -10.20 -4.04 -3.27
N GLY A 23 -10.66 -2.90 -2.77
CA GLY A 23 -10.11 -2.25 -1.57
C GLY A 23 -9.07 -1.17 -1.84
N LEU A 24 -8.76 -0.89 -3.11
CA LEU A 24 -7.87 0.21 -3.53
C LEU A 24 -8.48 0.90 -4.75
N ASN A 25 -8.47 2.23 -4.78
CA ASN A 25 -8.81 3.04 -5.94
C ASN A 25 -7.54 3.42 -6.72
N ALA A 26 -7.67 3.71 -8.02
CA ALA A 26 -6.54 4.10 -8.85
C ALA A 26 -5.81 5.38 -8.34
N GLU A 27 -6.56 6.29 -7.71
CA GLU A 27 -6.04 7.55 -7.16
C GLU A 27 -5.45 7.40 -5.75
N ASP A 28 -5.55 6.22 -5.13
CA ASP A 28 -5.03 6.02 -3.78
C ASP A 28 -3.50 6.01 -3.80
N ARG A 29 -2.88 6.88 -2.99
CA ARG A 29 -1.44 6.87 -2.77
C ARG A 29 -1.06 5.67 -1.90
N VAL A 30 -0.18 4.83 -2.41
CA VAL A 30 0.38 3.67 -1.71
C VAL A 30 1.87 3.86 -1.45
N ILE A 31 2.32 3.40 -0.29
CA ILE A 31 3.74 3.41 0.06
C ILE A 31 4.41 2.22 -0.61
N ILE A 32 5.24 2.48 -1.62
CA ILE A 32 5.97 1.44 -2.38
C ILE A 32 7.28 1.02 -1.71
N SER A 33 7.85 1.88 -0.86
CA SER A 33 9.10 1.64 -0.13
C SER A 33 9.18 2.49 1.12
N ALA A 34 9.90 2.00 2.15
CA ALA A 34 10.23 2.75 3.36
C ALA A 34 11.53 2.22 3.97
N GLU A 35 12.33 3.10 4.58
CA GLU A 35 13.58 2.72 5.26
C GLU A 35 13.33 2.03 6.61
N GLY A 36 12.18 2.31 7.25
CA GLY A 36 11.80 1.81 8.57
C GLY A 36 10.57 0.91 8.57
N LYS A 37 10.33 0.25 9.71
CA LYS A 37 9.14 -0.59 9.90
C LYS A 37 7.87 0.26 9.88
N LEU A 38 6.91 -0.12 9.04
CA LEU A 38 5.57 0.47 9.02
C LEU A 38 4.60 -0.37 9.85
N TYR A 39 3.66 0.32 10.50
CA TYR A 39 2.53 -0.25 11.21
C TYR A 39 1.35 0.70 11.10
N ASN A 40 0.15 0.24 11.44
CA ASN A 40 -1.04 1.08 11.35
C ASN A 40 -0.91 2.31 12.27
N GLY A 41 -1.07 3.50 11.71
CA GLY A 41 -0.90 4.77 12.42
C GLY A 41 0.54 5.25 12.58
N ALA A 42 1.53 4.56 12.00
CA ALA A 42 2.93 5.01 12.02
C ALA A 42 3.05 6.43 11.47
N LYS A 43 3.78 7.30 12.17
CA LYS A 43 4.06 8.66 11.70
C LYS A 43 5.01 8.57 10.50
N ILE A 44 4.66 9.27 9.43
CA ILE A 44 5.48 9.30 8.20
C ILE A 44 5.81 10.73 7.81
N GLN A 45 6.93 10.85 7.10
CA GLN A 45 7.31 12.04 6.36
C GLN A 45 7.38 11.64 4.89
N VAL A 46 6.59 12.31 4.06
CA VAL A 46 6.61 12.14 2.60
C VAL A 46 7.56 13.19 2.05
N GLN A 47 8.45 12.79 1.15
CA GLN A 47 9.36 13.69 0.42
C GLN A 47 8.75 14.11 -0.91
#